data_AF-A0A2K5U1E8-F1
#
_entry.id   AF-A0A2K5U1E8-F1
#
_cell.length_a   1.000
_cell.length_b   1.000
_cell.length_c   1.000
_cell.angle_alpha   90.00
_cell.angle_beta   90.00
_cell.angle_gamma   90.00
#
_symmetry.space_group_name_H-M   'P 1'
#
loop_
_entity.id
_entity.type
_entity.pdbx_description
1 polymer ?
#
loop_
_entity_poly.entity_id
_entity_poly.type
_entity_poly.pdbx_seq_one_letter_code
_entity_poly.pdbx_strand_id
1 'polypeptide(L)'
;MKPVKKKKTEEPELEPLCCCEYIDRNGEKNHVAACLCDCQDLDEGCDRWITCKSLQPETCERIMDTISDRLRIPWLRGAKKVNISIIPPLVLLPVFLHVASWHFLLGVVVLTSLPVLALWYYYLTHRRKEQTLFFLSLGLFSLGYMYYVFLQEVVPKGRVGPVQLAVLTCGLFLILLALYRAKKNPGYLNPASSDRALSSSQLELLNRKGQEKTKGFPGTDTSGSLNNRTAKDDPRGSSRMPAGSPTKAKEDWCAKCQLVRPARAWHCRICGICVRRMDHHCVWINSCVGESNHQAFILALLIFLLTSVYGITLTLDTICRDRSVFTALFYCPGVYANYRTILAFSTKYPCAAFVFINLWTDTPIVILEPDTCGHY
;
A
#
# COMPACT_ATOMS: atom_id res chain seq x y z
N MET A 1 -35.38 45.14 22.09
CA MET A 1 -34.92 44.57 20.80
C MET A 1 -34.58 43.10 21.03
N LYS A 2 -35.30 42.19 20.36
CA LYS A 2 -35.08 40.73 20.46
C LYS A 2 -33.82 40.32 19.68
N PRO A 3 -33.05 39.31 20.13
CA PRO A 3 -31.86 38.87 19.41
C PRO A 3 -32.25 38.11 18.14
N VAL A 4 -31.60 38.46 17.03
CA VAL A 4 -31.73 37.83 15.72
C VAL A 4 -31.11 36.44 15.77
N LYS A 5 -31.93 35.39 15.58
CA LYS A 5 -31.44 34.01 15.39
C LYS A 5 -30.73 33.91 14.04
N LYS A 6 -29.45 33.52 14.03
CA LYS A 6 -28.74 33.06 12.84
C LYS A 6 -29.45 31.81 12.29
N LYS A 7 -29.91 31.90 11.04
CA LYS A 7 -30.48 30.78 10.29
C LYS A 7 -29.35 29.77 10.03
N LYS A 8 -29.51 28.55 10.54
CA LYS A 8 -28.63 27.42 10.28
C LYS A 8 -28.83 27.06 8.81
N THR A 9 -27.78 27.12 7.99
CA THR A 9 -27.81 26.61 6.61
C THR A 9 -28.04 25.11 6.71
N GLU A 10 -29.22 24.65 6.30
CA GLU A 10 -29.55 23.24 6.19
C GLU A 10 -28.70 22.63 5.05
N GLU A 11 -27.87 21.63 5.38
CA GLU A 11 -27.35 20.71 4.37
C GLU A 11 -28.55 19.99 3.74
N PRO A 12 -28.64 19.87 2.41
CA PRO A 12 -29.73 19.13 1.80
C PRO A 12 -29.69 17.68 2.27
N GLU A 13 -30.77 17.22 2.91
CA GLU A 13 -30.96 15.81 3.23
C GLU A 13 -30.94 15.01 1.93
N LEU A 14 -29.80 14.38 1.62
CA LEU A 14 -29.71 13.41 0.53
C LEU A 14 -30.63 12.24 0.87
N GLU A 15 -31.69 12.04 0.08
CA GLU A 15 -32.56 10.88 0.17
C GLU A 15 -31.73 9.58 0.19
N PRO A 16 -32.07 8.60 1.05
CA PRO A 16 -31.32 7.36 1.12
C PRO A 16 -31.42 6.59 -0.21
N LEU A 17 -30.28 6.36 -0.85
CA LEU A 17 -30.15 5.57 -2.09
C LEU A 17 -30.53 4.11 -1.84
N CYS A 18 -31.31 3.51 -2.77
CA CYS A 18 -31.52 2.06 -2.78
C CYS A 18 -30.24 1.31 -3.19
N CYS A 19 -30.17 0.01 -2.88
CA CYS A 19 -28.96 -0.81 -3.06
C CYS A 19 -28.38 -0.81 -4.49
N CYS A 20 -29.22 -0.55 -5.49
CA CYS A 20 -28.88 -0.53 -6.92
C CYS A 20 -28.81 0.88 -7.52
N GLU A 21 -28.96 1.92 -6.70
CA GLU A 21 -28.92 3.32 -7.12
C GLU A 21 -27.60 3.97 -6.72
N TYR A 22 -27.16 4.94 -7.52
CA TYR A 22 -25.98 5.72 -7.24
C TYR A 22 -26.10 7.13 -7.82
N ILE A 23 -25.33 8.06 -7.27
CA ILE A 23 -25.13 9.38 -7.87
C ILE A 23 -23.89 9.33 -8.77
N ASP A 24 -24.07 9.76 -10.01
CA ASP A 24 -23.00 9.83 -11.01
C ASP A 24 -22.11 11.07 -10.81
N ARG A 25 -21.17 11.30 -11.74
CA ARG A 25 -20.26 12.47 -11.69
C ARG A 25 -20.98 13.81 -11.92
N ASN A 26 -22.16 13.79 -12.52
CA ASN A 26 -22.96 14.96 -12.84
C ASN A 26 -23.93 15.31 -11.72
N GLY A 27 -24.01 14.48 -10.66
CA GLY A 27 -24.93 14.68 -9.55
C GLY A 27 -26.30 14.06 -9.79
N GLU A 28 -26.48 13.28 -10.85
CA GLU A 28 -27.75 12.65 -11.21
C GLU A 28 -27.87 11.23 -10.63
N LYS A 29 -29.11 10.87 -10.28
CA LYS A 29 -29.44 9.56 -9.71
C LYS A 29 -29.59 8.54 -10.83
N ASN A 30 -28.72 7.54 -10.84
CA ASN A 30 -28.64 6.49 -11.86
C ASN A 30 -28.75 5.09 -11.25
N HIS A 31 -29.12 4.11 -12.08
CA HIS A 31 -29.32 2.72 -11.67
C HIS A 31 -28.26 1.78 -12.27
N VAL A 32 -27.78 0.80 -11.50
CA VAL A 32 -26.73 -0.14 -11.94
C VAL A 32 -27.13 -0.94 -13.18
N ALA A 33 -28.41 -1.24 -13.38
CA ALA A 33 -28.87 -1.94 -14.58
C ALA A 33 -28.77 -1.11 -15.88
N ALA A 34 -28.54 0.21 -15.79
CA ALA A 34 -28.28 1.07 -16.95
C ALA A 34 -26.79 1.08 -17.36
N CYS A 35 -25.95 0.18 -16.79
CA CYS A 35 -24.50 0.14 -16.98
C CYS A 35 -24.04 0.17 -18.45
N LEU A 36 -24.89 -0.30 -19.38
CA LEU A 36 -24.58 -0.42 -20.81
C LEU A 36 -25.56 0.30 -21.73
N CYS A 37 -26.58 1.02 -21.22
CA CYS A 37 -27.48 1.80 -22.08
C CYS A 37 -26.89 3.21 -22.33
N ASP A 38 -26.97 3.70 -23.57
CA ASP A 38 -26.44 5.00 -24.02
C ASP A 38 -24.92 5.18 -23.80
N CYS A 39 -24.11 4.29 -24.36
CA CYS A 39 -22.66 4.51 -24.43
C CYS A 39 -22.18 4.49 -25.90
N GLN A 40 -22.30 5.65 -26.55
CA GLN A 40 -21.87 5.85 -27.93
C GLN A 40 -20.40 5.44 -28.17
N ASP A 41 -19.51 5.66 -27.19
CA ASP A 41 -18.11 5.22 -27.26
C ASP A 41 -17.96 3.68 -27.23
N LEU A 42 -18.80 2.97 -26.45
CA LEU A 42 -18.77 1.50 -26.37
C LEU A 42 -19.36 0.89 -27.63
N ASP A 43 -20.45 1.45 -28.15
CA ASP A 43 -21.08 1.01 -29.40
C ASP A 43 -20.11 1.20 -30.58
N GLU A 44 -19.45 2.36 -30.69
CA GLU A 44 -18.42 2.61 -31.70
C GLU A 44 -17.21 1.66 -31.54
N GLY A 45 -16.83 1.35 -30.29
CA GLY A 45 -15.79 0.37 -29.98
C GLY A 45 -16.16 -1.05 -30.45
N CYS A 46 -17.38 -1.51 -30.15
CA CYS A 46 -17.90 -2.80 -30.58
C CYS A 46 -17.99 -2.88 -32.11
N ASP A 47 -18.50 -1.85 -32.78
CA ASP A 47 -18.60 -1.81 -34.24
C ASP A 47 -17.23 -1.87 -34.92
N ARG A 48 -16.23 -1.17 -34.38
CA ARG A 48 -14.85 -1.23 -34.89
C ARG A 48 -14.21 -2.59 -34.63
N TRP A 49 -14.47 -3.21 -33.48
CA TRP A 49 -13.98 -4.55 -33.17
C TRP A 49 -14.59 -5.60 -34.10
N ILE A 50 -15.90 -5.57 -34.32
CA ILE A 50 -16.62 -6.47 -35.23
C ILE A 50 -16.17 -6.26 -36.68
N THR A 51 -15.88 -5.02 -37.09
CA THR A 51 -15.38 -4.71 -38.44
C THR A 51 -13.87 -4.87 -38.61
N CYS A 52 -13.16 -5.43 -37.61
CA CYS A 52 -11.71 -5.63 -37.60
C CYS A 52 -10.90 -4.35 -37.91
N LYS A 53 -11.42 -3.18 -37.49
CA LYS A 53 -10.72 -1.90 -37.59
C LYS A 53 -9.97 -1.62 -36.28
N SER A 54 -8.76 -1.08 -36.38
CA SER A 54 -7.97 -0.76 -35.18
C SER A 54 -8.64 0.32 -34.35
N LEU A 55 -8.82 0.08 -33.05
CA LEU A 55 -9.19 1.14 -32.11
C LEU A 55 -7.99 2.04 -31.83
N GLN A 56 -8.23 3.35 -31.83
CA GLN A 56 -7.26 4.30 -31.32
C GLN A 56 -7.15 4.17 -29.79
N PRO A 57 -5.94 4.31 -29.22
CA PRO A 57 -5.72 4.16 -27.77
C PRO A 57 -6.56 5.14 -26.94
N GLU A 58 -6.84 6.34 -27.45
CA GLU A 58 -7.69 7.34 -26.78
C GLU A 58 -9.15 6.91 -26.67
N THR A 59 -9.72 6.27 -27.70
CA THR A 59 -11.08 5.71 -27.66
C THR A 59 -11.16 4.56 -26.66
N CYS A 60 -10.13 3.72 -26.59
CA CYS A 60 -10.05 2.63 -25.62
C CYS A 60 -10.00 3.17 -24.17
N GLU A 61 -9.33 4.30 -23.94
CA GLU A 61 -9.31 4.97 -22.64
C GLU A 61 -10.68 5.53 -22.26
N ARG A 62 -11.40 6.20 -23.19
CA ARG A 62 -12.77 6.68 -22.94
C ARG A 62 -13.75 5.54 -22.62
N ILE A 63 -13.64 4.44 -23.36
CA ILE A 63 -14.44 3.23 -23.10
C ILE A 63 -14.11 2.67 -21.70
N MET A 64 -12.83 2.53 -21.37
CA MET A 64 -12.39 2.03 -20.06
C MET A 64 -12.85 2.94 -18.91
N ASP A 65 -12.80 4.26 -19.09
CA ASP A 65 -13.29 5.24 -18.13
C ASP A 65 -14.80 5.14 -17.94
N THR A 66 -15.55 4.96 -19.04
CA THR A 66 -17.01 4.83 -18.99
C THR A 66 -17.43 3.51 -18.32
N ILE A 67 -16.78 2.39 -18.68
CA ILE A 67 -17.01 1.11 -18.01
C ILE A 67 -16.61 1.19 -16.54
N SER A 68 -15.46 1.80 -16.22
CA SER A 68 -15.00 1.99 -14.85
C SER A 68 -16.00 2.81 -14.03
N ASP A 69 -16.62 3.84 -14.61
CA ASP A 69 -17.60 4.69 -13.93
C ASP A 69 -18.95 4.00 -13.68
N ARG A 70 -19.36 3.13 -14.62
CA ARG A 70 -20.66 2.46 -14.61
C ARG A 70 -20.63 1.08 -13.94
N LEU A 71 -19.47 0.42 -13.86
CA LEU A 71 -19.31 -0.85 -13.16
C LEU A 71 -19.42 -0.65 -11.64
N ARG A 72 -20.61 -0.91 -11.10
CA ARG A 72 -20.89 -0.81 -9.66
C ARG A 72 -21.54 -2.09 -9.16
N ILE A 73 -21.23 -2.50 -7.94
CA ILE A 73 -21.85 -3.65 -7.27
C ILE A 73 -22.93 -3.13 -6.32
N PRO A 74 -24.15 -3.71 -6.32
CA PRO A 74 -25.18 -3.31 -5.39
C PRO A 74 -24.75 -3.56 -3.95
N TRP A 75 -24.90 -2.56 -3.08
CA TRP A 75 -24.53 -2.64 -1.66
C TRP A 75 -25.62 -2.05 -0.78
N LEU A 76 -25.67 -2.45 0.50
CA LEU A 76 -26.77 -2.11 1.44
C LEU A 76 -27.04 -0.60 1.65
N ARG A 77 -26.15 0.29 1.18
CA ARG A 77 -26.28 1.75 1.27
C ARG A 77 -26.01 2.44 -0.08
N GLY A 78 -26.42 1.81 -1.18
CA GLY A 78 -26.19 2.31 -2.54
C GLY A 78 -25.07 1.59 -3.27
N ALA A 79 -25.09 1.64 -4.60
CA ALA A 79 -24.16 0.88 -5.43
C ALA A 79 -22.73 1.43 -5.35
N LYS A 80 -21.77 0.54 -5.05
CA LYS A 80 -20.36 0.91 -4.86
C LYS A 80 -19.58 0.71 -6.16
N LYS A 81 -18.86 1.76 -6.59
CA LYS A 81 -17.98 1.72 -7.77
C LYS A 81 -16.90 0.63 -7.61
N VAL A 82 -16.78 -0.22 -8.62
CA VAL A 82 -15.75 -1.27 -8.70
C VAL A 82 -14.60 -0.73 -9.52
N ASN A 83 -13.40 -0.77 -8.96
CA ASN A 83 -12.21 -0.42 -9.74
C ASN A 83 -11.94 -1.57 -10.72
N ILE A 84 -11.92 -1.27 -12.03
CA ILE A 84 -11.74 -2.25 -13.09
C ILE A 84 -10.44 -3.05 -12.95
N SER A 85 -9.43 -2.49 -12.27
CA SER A 85 -8.16 -3.14 -11.96
C SER A 85 -8.30 -4.41 -11.10
N ILE A 86 -9.46 -4.63 -10.46
CA ILE A 86 -9.75 -5.81 -9.64
C ILE A 86 -10.14 -7.02 -10.52
N ILE A 87 -10.71 -6.79 -11.71
CA ILE A 87 -11.23 -7.85 -12.58
C ILE A 87 -10.12 -8.74 -13.16
N PRO A 88 -9.01 -8.21 -13.72
CA PRO A 88 -7.99 -9.06 -14.32
C PRO A 88 -7.42 -10.08 -13.32
N PRO A 89 -7.03 -9.74 -12.08
CA PRO A 89 -6.62 -10.73 -11.09
C PRO A 89 -7.66 -11.81 -10.80
N LEU A 90 -8.94 -11.43 -10.69
CA LEU A 90 -10.02 -12.36 -10.35
C LEU A 90 -10.27 -13.41 -11.44
N VAL A 91 -10.15 -13.02 -12.71
CA VAL A 91 -10.43 -13.91 -13.86
C VAL A 91 -9.17 -14.62 -14.34
N LEU A 92 -8.07 -13.90 -14.45
CA LEU A 92 -6.84 -14.43 -15.03
C LEU A 92 -6.16 -15.42 -14.07
N LEU A 93 -6.20 -15.19 -12.76
CA LEU A 93 -5.49 -16.06 -11.81
C LEU A 93 -6.05 -17.49 -11.78
N PRO A 94 -7.37 -17.74 -11.67
CA PRO A 94 -7.91 -19.09 -11.75
C PRO A 94 -7.61 -19.74 -13.10
N VAL A 95 -7.81 -19.01 -14.20
CA VAL A 95 -7.59 -19.53 -15.56
C VAL A 95 -6.13 -19.96 -15.74
N PHE A 96 -5.17 -19.11 -15.37
CA PHE A 96 -3.75 -19.44 -15.49
C PHE A 96 -3.34 -20.59 -14.57
N LEU A 97 -3.86 -20.67 -13.34
CA LEU A 97 -3.57 -21.79 -12.44
C LEU A 97 -4.14 -23.11 -12.95
N HIS A 98 -5.35 -23.09 -13.53
CA HIS A 98 -5.95 -24.27 -14.16
C HIS A 98 -5.17 -24.73 -15.40
N VAL A 99 -4.78 -23.81 -16.29
CA VAL A 99 -3.93 -24.11 -17.45
C VAL A 99 -2.56 -24.64 -17.02
N ALA A 100 -1.96 -24.05 -15.98
CA ALA A 100 -0.70 -24.51 -15.40
C ALA A 100 -0.80 -25.94 -14.86
N SER A 101 -1.96 -26.33 -14.32
CA SER A 101 -2.19 -27.68 -13.79
C SER A 101 -2.38 -28.77 -14.86
N TRP A 102 -2.53 -28.40 -16.14
CA TRP A 102 -2.78 -29.36 -17.22
C TRP A 102 -1.52 -30.13 -17.63
N HIS A 103 -0.35 -29.49 -17.57
CA HIS A 103 0.92 -30.13 -17.88
C HIS A 103 2.07 -29.43 -17.15
N PHE A 104 3.07 -30.19 -16.69
CA PHE A 104 4.23 -29.62 -15.98
C PHE A 104 4.95 -28.52 -16.78
N LEU A 105 5.17 -28.72 -18.08
CA LEU A 105 5.77 -27.70 -18.96
C LEU A 105 4.90 -26.44 -19.07
N LEU A 106 3.58 -26.58 -19.14
CA LEU A 106 2.66 -25.43 -19.13
C LEU A 106 2.74 -24.69 -17.79
N GLY A 107 2.86 -25.42 -16.68
CA GLY A 107 3.13 -24.84 -15.37
C GLY A 107 4.41 -24.01 -15.33
N VAL A 108 5.52 -24.52 -15.87
CA VAL A 108 6.78 -23.76 -15.96
C VAL A 108 6.62 -22.51 -16.83
N VAL A 109 5.96 -22.63 -17.99
CA VAL A 109 5.71 -21.48 -18.88
C VAL A 109 4.85 -20.42 -18.18
N VAL A 110 3.73 -20.82 -17.57
CA VAL A 110 2.84 -19.88 -16.87
C VAL A 110 3.53 -19.23 -15.67
N LEU A 111 4.26 -20.01 -14.85
CA LEU A 111 4.98 -19.48 -13.69
C LEU A 111 6.13 -18.54 -14.07
N THR A 112 6.74 -18.71 -15.24
CA THR A 112 7.81 -17.81 -15.75
C THR A 112 7.24 -16.59 -16.47
N SER A 113 6.13 -16.73 -17.20
CA SER A 113 5.50 -15.63 -17.93
C SER A 113 4.69 -14.69 -17.03
N LEU A 114 4.07 -15.21 -15.96
CA LEU A 114 3.22 -14.42 -15.05
C LEU A 114 3.97 -13.26 -14.38
N PRO A 115 5.18 -13.42 -13.81
CA PRO A 115 5.95 -12.32 -13.25
C PRO A 115 6.29 -11.26 -14.31
N VAL A 116 6.64 -11.68 -15.53
CA VAL A 116 6.96 -10.77 -16.64
C VAL A 116 5.71 -9.96 -17.04
N LEU A 117 4.57 -10.61 -17.19
CA LEU A 117 3.30 -9.95 -17.51
C LEU A 117 2.83 -9.02 -16.38
N ALA A 118 2.99 -9.43 -15.13
CA ALA A 118 2.66 -8.60 -13.96
C ALA A 118 3.58 -7.38 -13.86
N LEU A 119 4.88 -7.53 -14.11
CA LEU A 119 5.84 -6.42 -14.16
C LEU A 119 5.60 -5.49 -15.35
N TRP A 120 5.22 -6.04 -16.50
CA TRP A 120 4.87 -5.26 -17.69
C TRP A 120 3.58 -4.45 -17.44
N TYR A 121 2.54 -5.09 -16.91
CA TYR A 121 1.30 -4.43 -16.49
C TYR A 121 1.57 -3.38 -15.39
N TYR A 122 2.40 -3.71 -14.39
CA TYR A 122 2.85 -2.78 -13.36
C TYR A 122 3.51 -1.57 -13.99
N TYR A 123 4.46 -1.76 -14.90
CA TYR A 123 5.17 -0.67 -15.55
C TYR A 123 4.24 0.23 -16.38
N LEU A 124 3.30 -0.38 -17.12
CA LEU A 124 2.30 0.34 -17.90
C LEU A 124 1.35 1.16 -17.03
N THR A 125 0.85 0.58 -15.94
CA THR A 125 -0.11 1.24 -15.04
C THR A 125 0.57 2.24 -14.10
N HIS A 126 1.76 1.95 -13.60
CA HIS A 126 2.52 2.82 -12.71
C HIS A 126 3.04 4.07 -13.43
N ARG A 127 3.36 3.99 -14.73
CA ARG A 127 3.64 5.18 -15.55
C ARG A 127 2.46 6.16 -15.61
N ARG A 128 1.23 5.68 -15.38
CA ARG A 128 0.00 6.49 -15.38
C ARG A 128 -0.40 7.05 -14.01
N LYS A 129 0.46 6.93 -12.98
CA LYS A 129 0.38 7.62 -11.67
C LYS A 129 -0.80 7.25 -10.75
N GLU A 130 -1.54 6.18 -11.01
CA GLU A 130 -2.71 5.84 -10.20
C GLU A 130 -2.46 4.77 -9.13
N GLN A 131 -3.14 4.94 -7.99
CA GLN A 131 -3.29 3.90 -6.97
C GLN A 131 -4.15 2.77 -7.53
N THR A 132 -3.52 1.71 -8.02
CA THR A 132 -4.26 0.54 -8.51
C THR A 132 -4.56 -0.43 -7.37
N LEU A 133 -5.80 -0.94 -7.33
CA LEU A 133 -6.19 -2.02 -6.40
C LEU A 133 -5.79 -3.41 -6.92
N PHE A 134 -5.05 -3.47 -8.03
CA PHE A 134 -4.64 -4.71 -8.70
C PHE A 134 -3.86 -5.63 -7.75
N PHE A 135 -2.77 -5.16 -7.16
CA PHE A 135 -1.90 -6.00 -6.30
C PHE A 135 -2.60 -6.43 -5.01
N LEU A 136 -3.37 -5.52 -4.40
CA LEU A 136 -4.17 -5.85 -3.22
C LEU A 136 -5.23 -6.91 -3.52
N SER A 137 -5.97 -6.76 -4.62
CA SER A 137 -6.97 -7.75 -5.03
C SER A 137 -6.33 -9.08 -5.44
N LEU A 138 -5.23 -9.05 -6.17
CA LEU A 138 -4.43 -10.23 -6.52
C LEU A 138 -3.99 -10.99 -5.27
N GLY A 139 -3.43 -10.31 -4.27
CA GLY A 139 -2.98 -10.92 -3.02
C GLY A 139 -4.13 -11.52 -2.20
N LEU A 140 -5.21 -10.76 -2.00
CA LEU A 140 -6.39 -11.23 -1.25
C LEU A 140 -7.09 -12.41 -1.93
N PHE A 141 -7.26 -12.33 -3.26
CA PHE A 141 -7.88 -13.41 -4.02
C PHE A 141 -7.00 -14.65 -4.04
N SER A 142 -5.69 -14.49 -4.21
CA SER A 142 -4.74 -15.60 -4.10
C SER A 142 -4.87 -16.28 -2.74
N LEU A 143 -4.80 -15.51 -1.64
CA LEU A 143 -4.94 -16.05 -0.28
C LEU A 143 -6.25 -16.84 -0.09
N GLY A 144 -7.37 -16.29 -0.55
CA GLY A 144 -8.67 -16.96 -0.50
C GLY A 144 -8.73 -18.23 -1.37
N TYR A 145 -8.22 -18.18 -2.60
CA TYR A 145 -8.19 -19.32 -3.51
C TYR A 145 -7.29 -20.45 -2.99
N MET A 146 -6.14 -20.11 -2.40
CA MET A 146 -5.26 -21.11 -1.77
C MET A 146 -5.95 -21.83 -0.62
N TYR A 147 -6.65 -21.09 0.23
CA TYR A 147 -7.46 -21.67 1.31
C TYR A 147 -8.63 -22.50 0.77
N TYR A 148 -9.29 -22.07 -0.30
CA TYR A 148 -10.33 -22.84 -0.99
C TYR A 148 -9.80 -24.17 -1.52
N VAL A 149 -8.67 -24.18 -2.24
CA VAL A 149 -8.03 -25.40 -2.74
C VAL A 149 -7.63 -26.32 -1.57
N PHE A 150 -7.13 -25.77 -0.47
CA PHE A 150 -6.83 -26.55 0.73
C PHE A 150 -8.09 -27.26 1.29
N LEU A 151 -9.21 -26.54 1.38
CA LEU A 151 -10.48 -27.10 1.83
C LEU A 151 -11.04 -28.19 0.91
N GLN A 152 -10.85 -28.06 -0.41
CA GLN A 152 -11.41 -29.00 -1.39
C GLN A 152 -10.52 -30.21 -1.66
N GLU A 153 -9.19 -30.05 -1.58
CA GLU A 153 -8.25 -31.08 -2.06
C GLU A 153 -7.43 -31.71 -0.93
N VAL A 154 -7.24 -31.01 0.19
CA VAL A 154 -6.42 -31.49 1.32
C VAL A 154 -7.31 -32.01 2.45
N VAL A 155 -8.32 -31.24 2.87
CA VAL A 155 -9.20 -31.63 3.99
C VAL A 155 -9.98 -32.93 3.73
N PRO A 156 -10.56 -33.19 2.54
CA PRO A 156 -11.36 -34.40 2.30
C PRO A 156 -10.54 -35.70 2.33
N LYS A 157 -9.21 -35.60 2.29
CA LYS A 157 -8.31 -36.75 2.46
C LYS A 157 -8.26 -37.26 3.90
N GLY A 158 -8.91 -36.57 4.85
CA GLY A 158 -9.16 -37.06 6.21
C GLY A 158 -7.98 -37.00 7.18
N ARG A 159 -6.81 -36.50 6.75
CA ARG A 159 -5.61 -36.36 7.60
C ARG A 159 -5.59 -35.06 8.40
N VAL A 160 -6.28 -34.03 7.92
CA VAL A 160 -6.33 -32.74 8.59
C VAL A 160 -7.43 -32.79 9.65
N GLY A 161 -7.03 -32.77 10.92
CA GLY A 161 -7.97 -32.76 12.04
C GLY A 161 -8.69 -31.41 12.18
N PRO A 162 -9.86 -31.36 12.87
CA PRO A 162 -10.60 -30.11 13.10
C PRO A 162 -9.78 -29.01 13.79
N VAL A 163 -8.89 -29.38 14.71
CA VAL A 163 -7.99 -28.44 15.40
C VAL A 163 -6.99 -27.80 14.43
N GLN A 164 -6.39 -28.60 13.55
CA GLN A 164 -5.42 -28.10 12.56
C GLN A 164 -6.09 -27.16 11.56
N LEU A 165 -7.30 -27.51 11.13
CA LEU A 165 -8.12 -26.65 10.30
C LEU A 165 -8.47 -25.34 11.02
N ALA A 166 -8.93 -25.40 12.27
CA ALA A 166 -9.26 -24.21 13.06
C ALA A 166 -8.06 -23.27 13.24
N VAL A 167 -6.85 -23.81 13.45
CA VAL A 167 -5.62 -23.03 13.53
C VAL A 167 -5.33 -22.29 12.23
N LEU A 168 -5.44 -22.97 11.07
CA LEU A 168 -5.27 -22.34 9.76
C LEU A 168 -6.32 -21.25 9.50
N THR A 169 -7.59 -21.52 9.78
CA THR A 169 -8.68 -20.55 9.60
C THR A 169 -8.50 -19.33 10.49
N CYS A 170 -8.08 -19.54 11.74
CA CYS A 170 -7.75 -18.46 12.66
C CYS A 170 -6.56 -17.63 12.14
N GLY A 171 -5.50 -18.29 11.67
CA GLY A 171 -4.35 -17.64 11.03
C GLY A 171 -4.76 -16.76 9.85
N LEU A 172 -5.63 -17.27 8.96
CA LEU A 172 -6.19 -16.52 7.84
C LEU A 172 -6.94 -15.26 8.32
N PHE A 173 -7.80 -15.38 9.32
CA PHE A 173 -8.53 -14.24 9.86
C PHE A 173 -7.59 -13.19 10.49
N LEU A 174 -6.58 -13.66 11.24
CA LEU A 174 -5.57 -12.79 11.84
C LEU A 174 -4.74 -12.05 10.79
N ILE A 175 -4.39 -12.70 9.68
CA ILE A 175 -3.73 -12.06 8.52
C ILE A 175 -4.60 -10.93 7.98
N LEU A 176 -5.88 -11.20 7.71
CA LEU A 176 -6.81 -10.20 7.19
C LEU A 176 -6.98 -9.02 8.16
N LEU A 177 -7.08 -9.28 9.47
CA LEU A 177 -7.17 -8.25 10.49
C LEU A 177 -5.89 -7.41 10.58
N ALA A 178 -4.72 -8.06 10.54
CA ALA A 178 -3.43 -7.40 10.56
C ALA A 178 -3.22 -6.54 9.30
N LEU A 179 -3.58 -7.05 8.12
CA LEU A 179 -3.56 -6.29 6.86
C LEU A 179 -4.53 -5.11 6.88
N TYR A 180 -5.72 -5.28 7.44
CA TYR A 180 -6.66 -4.18 7.62
C TYR A 180 -6.08 -3.08 8.52
N ARG A 181 -5.43 -3.45 9.63
CA ARG A 181 -4.73 -2.51 10.51
C ARG A 181 -3.52 -1.87 9.82
N ALA A 182 -2.76 -2.64 9.04
CA ALA A 182 -1.63 -2.13 8.27
C ALA A 182 -2.09 -1.15 7.20
N LYS A 183 -3.26 -1.34 6.59
CA LYS A 183 -3.83 -0.38 5.63
C LYS A 183 -4.33 0.90 6.31
N LYS A 184 -4.75 0.81 7.57
CA LYS A 184 -5.34 1.93 8.31
C LYS A 184 -4.28 2.99 8.68
N ASN A 185 -4.49 4.21 8.19
CA ASN A 185 -3.79 5.45 8.59
C ASN A 185 -2.28 5.28 8.93
N PRO A 186 -1.37 5.41 7.95
CA PRO A 186 0.07 5.31 8.17
C PRO A 186 0.69 6.43 9.01
N GLY A 187 -0.10 7.44 9.39
CA GLY A 187 0.40 8.67 10.00
C GLY A 187 0.54 9.80 8.98
N TYR A 188 -0.51 10.04 8.19
CA TYR A 188 -0.58 11.19 7.28
C TYR A 188 -0.46 12.51 8.04
N LEU A 189 0.35 13.43 7.52
CA LEU A 189 0.49 14.78 8.06
C LEU A 189 -0.53 15.69 7.41
N ASN A 190 -1.40 16.29 8.23
CA ASN A 190 -2.33 17.31 7.79
C ASN A 190 -1.68 18.70 7.88
N PRO A 191 -1.81 19.55 6.86
CA PRO A 191 -1.29 20.92 6.90
C PRO A 191 -1.82 21.70 8.11
N ALA A 192 -3.12 21.56 8.40
CA ALA A 192 -3.81 22.27 9.48
C ALA A 192 -3.36 21.90 10.92
N SER A 193 -2.69 20.77 11.12
CA SER A 193 -2.13 20.41 12.43
C SER A 193 -0.67 20.85 12.61
N SER A 194 0.04 21.12 11.50
CA SER A 194 1.44 21.55 11.55
C SER A 194 1.58 22.98 12.10
N ASP A 195 0.62 23.87 11.79
CA ASP A 195 0.59 25.24 12.32
C ASP A 195 0.50 25.27 13.85
N ARG A 196 -0.25 24.33 14.46
CA ARG A 196 -0.36 24.22 15.92
C ARG A 196 0.92 23.65 16.56
N ALA A 197 1.57 22.68 15.90
CA ALA A 197 2.79 22.06 16.40
C ALA A 197 4.02 22.98 16.29
N LEU A 198 4.08 23.81 15.24
CA LEU A 198 5.09 24.85 15.08
C LEU A 198 4.89 25.96 16.13
N SER A 199 3.64 26.34 16.38
CA SER A 199 3.32 27.31 17.45
C SER A 199 3.69 26.79 18.84
N SER A 200 3.42 25.51 19.17
CA SER A 200 3.76 24.94 20.48
C SER A 200 5.26 24.77 20.69
N SER A 201 6.01 24.34 19.66
CA SER A 201 7.47 24.19 19.75
C SER A 201 8.20 25.54 19.77
N GLN A 202 7.71 26.56 19.05
CA GLN A 202 8.22 27.93 19.18
C GLN A 202 7.90 28.55 20.55
N LEU A 203 6.72 28.26 21.10
CA LEU A 203 6.32 28.73 22.44
C LEU A 203 7.17 28.08 23.54
N GLU A 204 7.50 26.79 23.44
CA GLU A 204 8.43 26.11 24.37
C GLU A 204 9.86 26.66 24.27
N LEU A 205 10.34 26.98 23.05
CA LEU A 205 11.67 27.54 22.86
C LEU A 205 11.79 28.98 23.41
N LEU A 206 10.73 29.78 23.30
CA LEU A 206 10.64 31.11 23.91
C LEU A 206 10.54 31.04 25.43
N ASN A 207 9.78 30.08 25.98
CA ASN A 207 9.63 29.91 27.42
C ASN A 207 10.95 29.49 28.09
N ARG A 208 11.75 28.67 27.41
CA ARG A 208 13.08 28.23 27.92
C ARG A 208 14.14 29.34 27.93
N LYS A 209 14.03 30.37 27.07
CA LYS A 209 14.94 31.53 27.08
C LYS A 209 14.58 32.59 28.14
N GLY A 210 13.37 32.54 28.71
CA GLY A 210 12.90 33.51 29.71
C GLY A 210 13.39 33.26 31.13
N GLN A 211 13.98 32.11 31.44
CA GLN A 211 14.19 31.66 32.82
C GLN A 211 15.63 31.79 33.35
N GLU A 212 16.57 32.34 32.57
CA GLU A 212 18.01 32.35 32.91
C GLU A 212 18.63 33.70 33.31
N LYS A 213 17.83 34.74 33.58
CA LYS A 213 18.37 36.01 34.13
C LYS A 213 17.55 36.55 35.28
N THR A 214 17.92 36.19 36.50
CA THR A 214 18.01 37.13 37.65
C THR A 214 18.53 36.42 38.90
N LYS A 215 19.74 36.79 39.37
CA LYS A 215 20.07 37.23 40.74
C LYS A 215 21.58 37.08 41.04
N GLY A 216 22.22 38.17 41.49
CA GLY A 216 23.52 38.16 42.19
C GLY A 216 24.44 39.36 41.90
N PHE A 217 24.42 40.36 42.78
CA PHE A 217 25.29 41.57 42.94
C PHE A 217 26.69 41.20 43.54
N PRO A 218 27.64 42.12 43.86
CA PRO A 218 28.11 43.39 43.23
C PRO A 218 29.65 43.54 43.14
N GLY A 219 30.15 44.63 42.53
CA GLY A 219 31.46 45.21 42.90
C GLY A 219 32.22 46.00 41.83
N THR A 220 32.20 47.33 41.96
CA THR A 220 33.33 48.28 41.86
C THR A 220 34.26 48.34 40.63
N ASP A 221 34.24 49.54 40.04
CA ASP A 221 35.38 50.42 39.74
C ASP A 221 36.20 50.31 38.44
N THR A 222 36.15 51.45 37.74
CA THR A 222 37.26 52.18 37.08
C THR A 222 37.88 51.71 35.76
N SER A 223 37.72 52.61 34.79
CA SER A 223 38.77 53.19 33.93
C SER A 223 39.39 52.35 32.80
N GLY A 224 39.26 52.90 31.59
CA GLY A 224 40.46 53.34 30.87
C GLY A 224 40.96 52.50 29.69
N SER A 225 40.84 53.11 28.52
CA SER A 225 41.94 53.29 27.55
C SER A 225 42.34 52.15 26.59
N LEU A 226 42.05 52.42 25.30
CA LEU A 226 42.97 52.46 24.15
C LEU A 226 44.24 51.57 24.19
N ASN A 227 44.39 50.69 23.20
CA ASN A 227 45.20 50.95 21.97
C ASN A 227 45.54 49.66 21.17
N ASN A 228 45.20 49.70 19.87
CA ASN A 228 46.10 49.51 18.73
C ASN A 228 47.47 48.83 18.95
N ARG A 229 47.73 47.68 18.29
CA ARG A 229 48.61 47.56 17.10
C ARG A 229 48.88 46.10 16.70
N THR A 230 49.09 45.98 15.39
CA THR A 230 49.51 44.87 14.53
C THR A 230 50.81 44.18 14.93
N ALA A 231 50.89 42.86 14.75
CA ALA A 231 52.09 42.15 14.25
C ALA A 231 51.71 40.76 13.74
N LYS A 232 52.47 40.34 12.73
CA LYS A 232 52.39 39.18 11.85
C LYS A 232 53.15 37.98 12.47
N ASP A 233 52.86 36.78 11.97
CA ASP A 233 53.74 35.59 11.85
C ASP A 233 53.13 34.27 12.40
N ASP A 234 53.02 33.30 11.49
CA ASP A 234 52.66 31.87 11.68
C ASP A 234 53.66 31.15 12.62
N PRO A 235 53.26 30.10 13.38
CA PRO A 235 53.03 28.78 12.76
C PRO A 235 52.00 27.86 13.44
N ARG A 236 51.60 26.83 12.67
CA ARG A 236 50.98 25.55 13.06
C ARG A 236 51.03 25.23 14.57
N GLY A 237 49.86 25.32 15.20
CA GLY A 237 49.59 24.77 16.52
C GLY A 237 48.21 24.11 16.54
N SER A 238 48.20 22.80 16.74
CA SER A 238 47.01 21.98 16.99
C SER A 238 46.21 22.54 18.19
N SER A 239 45.05 23.11 17.92
CA SER A 239 44.12 23.58 18.97
C SER A 239 42.71 23.04 18.70
N ARG A 240 42.26 22.19 19.61
CA ARG A 240 40.89 21.68 19.72
C ARG A 240 39.87 22.81 19.54
N MET A 241 38.97 22.67 18.57
CA MET A 241 37.79 23.52 18.48
C MET A 241 36.81 23.12 19.59
N PRO A 242 36.20 24.08 20.31
CA PRO A 242 35.19 23.79 21.33
C PRO A 242 33.90 23.32 20.68
N ALA A 243 33.26 22.34 21.30
CA ALA A 243 31.89 21.95 21.01
C ALA A 243 30.96 23.14 21.28
N GLY A 244 30.23 23.62 20.26
CA GLY A 244 29.25 24.68 20.49
C GLY A 244 28.74 25.42 19.27
N SER A 245 27.98 24.75 18.40
CA SER A 245 26.83 25.40 17.77
C SER A 245 25.80 24.32 17.42
N PRO A 246 24.54 24.39 17.90
CA PRO A 246 23.49 23.58 17.32
C PRO A 246 23.29 24.11 15.90
N THR A 247 23.79 23.36 14.91
CA THR A 247 23.42 23.56 13.51
C THR A 247 21.91 23.66 13.48
N LYS A 248 21.34 24.82 13.11
CA LYS A 248 19.91 24.95 12.83
C LYS A 248 19.58 23.82 11.87
N ALA A 249 18.85 22.82 12.34
CA ALA A 249 18.41 21.72 11.50
C ALA A 249 17.71 22.37 10.30
N LYS A 250 18.24 22.14 9.10
CA LYS A 250 17.68 22.68 7.87
C LYS A 250 16.23 22.22 7.82
N GLU A 251 15.29 23.13 8.03
CA GLU A 251 13.87 22.80 8.06
C GLU A 251 13.49 22.26 6.68
N ASP A 252 13.09 20.99 6.64
CA ASP A 252 12.90 20.28 5.39
C ASP A 252 11.48 20.53 4.87
N TRP A 253 11.31 21.54 4.01
CA TRP A 253 10.00 21.98 3.55
C TRP A 253 9.43 21.12 2.41
N CYS A 254 8.14 20.80 2.48
CA CYS A 254 7.40 20.17 1.39
C CYS A 254 6.54 21.19 0.64
N ALA A 255 6.91 21.53 -0.60
CA ALA A 255 6.14 22.45 -1.45
C ALA A 255 4.72 21.94 -1.80
N LYS A 256 4.53 20.62 -1.95
CA LYS A 256 3.23 20.03 -2.30
C LYS A 256 2.22 20.06 -1.15
N CYS A 257 2.68 19.74 0.06
CA CYS A 257 1.82 19.71 1.25
C CYS A 257 1.85 21.03 2.04
N GLN A 258 2.71 21.98 1.65
CA GLN A 258 2.88 23.28 2.30
C GLN A 258 3.11 23.14 3.82
N LEU A 259 4.04 22.26 4.21
CA LEU A 259 4.38 22.02 5.60
C LEU A 259 5.88 21.72 5.78
N VAL A 260 6.40 22.03 6.97
CA VAL A 260 7.75 21.60 7.40
C VAL A 260 7.68 20.11 7.74
N ARG A 261 8.48 19.28 7.05
CA ARG A 261 8.54 17.85 7.30
C ARG A 261 9.24 17.59 8.65
N PRO A 262 8.57 16.88 9.58
CA PRO A 262 9.23 16.36 10.77
C PRO A 262 10.37 15.42 10.39
N ALA A 263 11.32 15.20 11.31
CA ALA A 263 12.45 14.30 11.08
C ALA A 263 11.98 12.92 10.56
N ARG A 264 12.62 12.45 9.48
CA ARG A 264 12.32 11.18 8.78
C ARG A 264 10.94 11.11 8.10
N ALA A 265 10.17 12.20 8.01
CA ALA A 265 8.94 12.23 7.21
C ALA A 265 9.28 12.46 5.73
N TRP A 266 8.52 11.82 4.84
CA TRP A 266 8.70 11.95 3.39
C TRP A 266 7.36 12.14 2.67
N HIS A 267 7.40 12.83 1.54
CA HIS A 267 6.23 12.99 0.68
C HIS A 267 6.06 11.76 -0.22
N CYS A 268 4.95 11.04 -0.08
CA CYS A 268 4.66 9.94 -0.98
C CYS A 268 3.98 10.49 -2.25
N ARG A 269 4.66 10.35 -3.40
CA ARG A 269 4.12 10.78 -4.70
C ARG A 269 2.83 10.05 -5.09
N ILE A 270 2.69 8.78 -4.69
CA ILE A 270 1.52 7.93 -5.00
C ILE A 270 0.31 8.29 -4.12
N CYS A 271 0.55 8.62 -2.85
CA CYS A 271 -0.52 9.08 -1.95
C CYS A 271 -0.78 10.59 -2.03
N GLY A 272 0.14 11.37 -2.62
CA GLY A 272 0.06 12.82 -2.71
C GLY A 272 0.17 13.55 -1.37
N ILE A 273 0.66 12.90 -0.32
CA ILE A 273 0.66 13.42 1.06
C ILE A 273 1.94 13.03 1.82
N CYS A 274 2.37 13.88 2.74
CA CYS A 274 3.49 13.58 3.63
C CYS A 274 3.10 12.55 4.69
N VAL A 275 3.97 11.56 4.91
CA VAL A 275 3.78 10.49 5.90
C VAL A 275 4.89 10.58 6.95
N ARG A 276 4.53 10.50 8.23
CA ARG A 276 5.49 10.56 9.33
C ARG A 276 6.29 9.26 9.44
N ARG A 277 7.63 9.38 9.55
CA ARG A 277 8.57 8.24 9.51
C ARG A 277 8.21 7.24 8.41
N MET A 278 8.00 7.76 7.20
CA MET A 278 7.66 6.94 6.05
C MET A 278 8.78 5.92 5.82
N ASP A 279 8.38 4.67 5.67
CA ASP A 279 9.27 3.59 5.25
C ASP A 279 9.18 3.44 3.73
N HIS A 280 8.01 3.04 3.23
CA HIS A 280 7.75 2.92 1.78
C HIS A 280 6.25 3.02 1.46
N HIS A 281 5.92 3.10 0.17
CA HIS A 281 4.55 2.88 -0.31
C HIS A 281 4.41 1.42 -0.76
N CYS A 282 3.57 0.65 -0.07
CA CYS A 282 3.39 -0.76 -0.35
C CYS A 282 2.22 -0.94 -1.32
N VAL A 283 2.52 -1.42 -2.53
CA VAL A 283 1.52 -1.70 -3.58
C VAL A 283 0.56 -2.82 -3.18
N TRP A 284 1.02 -3.79 -2.37
CA TRP A 284 0.24 -4.94 -1.92
C TRP A 284 -0.87 -4.58 -0.93
N ILE A 285 -0.67 -3.58 -0.08
CA ILE A 285 -1.74 -3.04 0.77
C ILE A 285 -2.39 -1.79 0.18
N ASN A 286 -1.88 -1.30 -0.96
CA ASN A 286 -2.23 -0.03 -1.59
C ASN A 286 -2.35 1.09 -0.54
N SER A 287 -1.27 1.29 0.22
CA SER A 287 -1.13 2.27 1.30
C SER A 287 0.34 2.47 1.65
N CYS A 288 0.68 3.62 2.24
CA CYS A 288 2.02 3.80 2.80
C CYS A 288 2.21 2.94 4.07
N VAL A 289 3.44 2.57 4.34
CA VAL A 289 3.90 2.07 5.63
C VAL A 289 4.70 3.19 6.30
N GLY A 290 4.29 3.58 7.49
CA GLY A 290 4.85 4.67 8.27
C GLY A 290 4.69 4.44 9.76
N GLU A 291 4.94 5.46 10.58
CA GLU A 291 5.03 5.30 12.03
C GLU A 291 3.81 4.59 12.66
N SER A 292 2.60 4.96 12.23
CA SER A 292 1.37 4.53 12.91
C SER A 292 0.91 3.12 12.55
N ASN A 293 1.40 2.54 11.45
CA ASN A 293 0.97 1.23 10.97
C ASN A 293 2.13 0.22 10.75
N HIS A 294 3.38 0.64 10.93
CA HIS A 294 4.56 -0.21 10.73
C HIS A 294 4.50 -1.52 11.52
N GLN A 295 4.12 -1.48 12.80
CA GLN A 295 4.01 -2.69 13.63
C GLN A 295 2.94 -3.65 13.11
N ALA A 296 1.79 -3.13 12.65
CA ALA A 296 0.73 -3.94 12.08
C ALA A 296 1.15 -4.59 10.76
N PHE A 297 1.93 -3.88 9.93
CA PHE A 297 2.50 -4.41 8.70
C PHE A 297 3.47 -5.57 8.97
N ILE A 298 4.43 -5.39 9.88
CA ILE A 298 5.37 -6.46 10.26
C ILE A 298 4.64 -7.66 10.86
N LEU A 299 3.62 -7.42 11.70
CA LEU A 299 2.80 -8.49 12.27
C LEU A 299 2.04 -9.25 11.18
N ALA A 300 1.49 -8.56 10.18
CA ALA A 300 0.81 -9.20 9.05
C ALA A 300 1.76 -10.13 8.28
N LEU A 301 2.98 -9.68 7.99
CA LEU A 301 4.00 -10.48 7.32
C LEU A 301 4.39 -11.72 8.14
N LEU A 302 4.59 -11.56 9.45
CA LEU A 302 4.96 -12.66 10.34
C LEU A 302 3.86 -13.72 10.42
N ILE A 303 2.60 -13.31 10.65
CA ILE A 303 1.47 -14.25 10.73
C ILE A 303 1.26 -14.92 9.37
N PHE A 304 1.40 -14.18 8.27
CA PHE A 304 1.33 -14.73 6.92
C PHE A 304 2.39 -15.81 6.69
N LEU A 305 3.64 -15.55 7.06
CA LEU A 305 4.74 -16.51 6.96
C LEU A 305 4.43 -17.79 7.76
N LEU A 306 4.09 -17.64 9.04
CA LEU A 306 3.84 -18.79 9.93
C LEU A 306 2.64 -19.63 9.45
N THR A 307 1.54 -18.98 9.07
CA THR A 307 0.34 -19.66 8.57
C THR A 307 0.62 -20.37 7.25
N SER A 308 1.38 -19.75 6.36
CA SER A 308 1.75 -20.33 5.06
C SER A 308 2.66 -21.55 5.23
N VAL A 309 3.69 -21.46 6.09
CA VAL A 309 4.58 -22.59 6.40
C VAL A 309 3.78 -23.76 6.99
N TYR A 310 2.86 -23.47 7.91
CA TYR A 310 2.01 -24.49 8.52
C TYR A 310 1.08 -25.14 7.49
N GLY A 311 0.41 -24.35 6.63
CA GLY A 311 -0.46 -24.85 5.57
C GLY A 311 0.27 -25.69 4.52
N ILE A 312 1.48 -25.26 4.12
CA ILE A 312 2.34 -26.03 3.22
C ILE A 312 2.72 -27.37 3.86
N THR A 313 3.09 -27.37 5.14
CA THR A 313 3.47 -28.59 5.86
C THR A 313 2.32 -29.60 5.89
N LEU A 314 1.11 -29.16 6.24
CA LEU A 314 -0.09 -30.01 6.24
C LEU A 314 -0.43 -30.54 4.83
N THR A 315 -0.28 -29.69 3.81
CA THR A 315 -0.51 -30.08 2.42
C THR A 315 0.49 -31.16 1.98
N LEU A 316 1.78 -30.98 2.27
CA LEU A 316 2.83 -31.94 1.92
C LEU A 316 2.67 -33.26 2.67
N ASP A 317 2.39 -33.24 3.98
CA ASP A 317 2.14 -34.45 4.78
C ASP A 317 0.92 -35.24 4.27
N THR A 318 -0.11 -34.52 3.82
CA THR A 318 -1.33 -35.15 3.30
C THR A 318 -1.13 -35.74 1.90
N ILE A 319 -0.39 -35.04 1.02
CA ILE A 319 -0.23 -35.42 -0.39
C ILE A 319 0.94 -36.38 -0.61
N CYS A 320 2.08 -36.15 0.05
CA CYS A 320 3.34 -36.86 -0.16
C CYS A 320 3.59 -37.88 0.95
N ARG A 321 2.82 -38.97 0.90
CA ARG A 321 2.90 -40.06 1.86
C ARG A 321 4.33 -40.64 1.90
N ASP A 322 4.80 -40.94 3.11
CA ASP A 322 6.08 -41.62 3.40
C ASP A 322 7.34 -40.84 3.01
N ARG A 323 7.26 -39.53 2.81
CA ARG A 323 8.41 -38.65 2.61
C ARG A 323 8.52 -37.63 3.72
N SER A 324 9.75 -37.27 4.08
CA SER A 324 9.98 -36.11 4.94
C SER A 324 9.46 -34.85 4.25
N VAL A 325 8.91 -33.91 5.03
CA VAL A 325 8.40 -32.62 4.53
C VAL A 325 9.46 -31.90 3.70
N PHE A 326 10.72 -31.98 4.11
CA PHE A 326 11.86 -31.41 3.37
C PHE A 326 12.01 -32.01 1.97
N THR A 327 11.92 -33.33 1.84
CA THR A 327 12.01 -33.99 0.52
C THR A 327 10.76 -33.72 -0.32
N ALA A 328 9.58 -33.76 0.31
CA ALA A 328 8.30 -33.50 -0.34
C ALA A 328 8.18 -32.07 -0.89
N LEU A 329 8.87 -31.10 -0.27
CA LEU A 329 8.93 -29.71 -0.73
C LEU A 329 9.50 -29.60 -2.13
N PHE A 330 10.55 -30.39 -2.43
CA PHE A 330 11.27 -30.33 -3.70
C PHE A 330 10.84 -31.42 -4.69
N TYR A 331 10.46 -32.61 -4.21
CA TYR A 331 10.21 -33.76 -5.08
C TYR A 331 9.14 -34.71 -4.53
N CYS A 332 8.05 -34.82 -5.28
CA CYS A 332 6.96 -35.74 -4.98
C CYS A 332 6.30 -36.22 -6.30
N PRO A 333 6.82 -37.28 -6.93
CA PRO A 333 6.41 -37.69 -8.27
C PRO A 333 4.96 -38.23 -8.32
N GLY A 334 4.48 -38.83 -7.23
CA GLY A 334 3.11 -39.40 -7.15
C GLY A 334 2.00 -38.35 -7.25
N VAL A 335 2.33 -37.07 -7.16
CA VAL A 335 1.38 -35.95 -7.27
C VAL A 335 0.89 -35.76 -8.71
N TYR A 336 1.73 -36.09 -9.69
CA TYR A 336 1.45 -35.86 -11.10
C TYR A 336 0.45 -36.87 -11.70
N ALA A 337 -0.02 -37.84 -10.91
CA ALA A 337 -0.99 -38.83 -11.36
C ALA A 337 -2.41 -38.27 -11.55
N ASN A 338 -2.78 -37.19 -10.83
CA ASN A 338 -4.10 -36.58 -10.88
C ASN A 338 -4.02 -35.05 -10.93
N TYR A 339 -4.79 -34.42 -11.83
CA TYR A 339 -4.80 -32.96 -11.98
C TYR A 339 -5.18 -32.22 -10.67
N ARG A 340 -6.04 -32.82 -9.85
CA ARG A 340 -6.46 -32.30 -8.53
C ARG A 340 -5.31 -32.22 -7.53
N THR A 341 -4.47 -33.26 -7.49
CA THR A 341 -3.29 -33.26 -6.62
C THR A 341 -2.18 -32.37 -7.16
N ILE A 342 -2.05 -32.26 -8.49
CA ILE A 342 -1.17 -31.29 -9.14
C ILE A 342 -1.58 -29.86 -8.76
N LEU A 343 -2.87 -29.54 -8.82
CA LEU A 343 -3.39 -28.24 -8.45
C LEU A 343 -3.01 -27.90 -7.02
N ALA A 344 -3.38 -28.74 -6.05
CA ALA A 344 -3.06 -28.54 -4.63
C ALA A 344 -1.56 -28.44 -4.33
N PHE A 345 -0.73 -29.23 -5.00
CA PHE A 345 0.72 -29.18 -4.84
C PHE A 345 1.36 -27.98 -5.53
N SER A 346 0.77 -27.48 -6.61
CA SER A 346 1.25 -26.31 -7.34
C SER A 346 0.94 -25.02 -6.59
N THR A 347 -0.12 -25.00 -5.77
CA THR A 347 -0.52 -23.85 -4.94
C THR A 347 0.55 -23.41 -3.94
N LYS A 348 1.52 -24.27 -3.59
CA LYS A 348 2.63 -23.89 -2.69
C LYS A 348 3.59 -22.87 -3.32
N TYR A 349 3.80 -22.93 -4.64
CA TYR A 349 4.76 -22.09 -5.34
C TYR A 349 4.37 -20.60 -5.37
N PRO A 350 3.13 -20.20 -5.68
CA PRO A 350 2.71 -18.80 -5.56
C PRO A 350 2.74 -18.29 -4.11
N CYS A 351 2.50 -19.17 -3.12
CA CYS A 351 2.60 -18.84 -1.70
C CYS A 351 4.06 -18.52 -1.31
N ALA A 352 5.01 -19.38 -1.70
CA ALA A 352 6.44 -19.17 -1.48
C ALA A 352 6.98 -17.97 -2.27
N ALA A 353 6.52 -17.77 -3.51
CA ALA A 353 6.86 -16.60 -4.32
C ALA A 353 6.33 -15.30 -3.71
N PHE A 354 5.12 -15.29 -3.14
CA PHE A 354 4.58 -14.11 -2.46
C PHE A 354 5.39 -13.75 -1.21
N VAL A 355 5.78 -14.73 -0.39
CA VAL A 355 6.69 -14.52 0.75
C VAL A 355 8.03 -13.96 0.27
N PHE A 356 8.63 -14.58 -0.77
CA PHE A 356 9.92 -14.12 -1.31
C PHE A 356 9.83 -12.72 -1.93
N ILE A 357 8.78 -12.42 -2.69
CA ILE A 357 8.57 -11.12 -3.31
C ILE A 357 8.39 -10.06 -2.22
N ASN A 358 7.50 -10.25 -1.24
CA ASN A 358 7.33 -9.25 -0.16
C ASN A 358 8.58 -9.13 0.73
N LEU A 359 9.43 -10.16 0.85
CA LEU A 359 10.71 -10.04 1.57
C LEU A 359 11.82 -9.40 0.72
N TRP A 360 11.81 -9.57 -0.61
CA TRP A 360 12.89 -9.16 -1.53
C TRP A 360 12.59 -7.85 -2.27
N THR A 361 11.33 -7.58 -2.63
CA THR A 361 10.92 -6.28 -3.17
C THR A 361 10.82 -5.23 -2.08
N ASP A 362 10.68 -5.64 -0.81
CA ASP A 362 10.64 -4.73 0.33
C ASP A 362 11.98 -4.70 1.12
N THR A 363 12.98 -5.52 0.76
CA THR A 363 14.38 -5.11 1.01
C THR A 363 14.63 -3.85 0.19
N PRO A 364 15.26 -2.81 0.77
CA PRO A 364 15.11 -1.43 0.34
C PRO A 364 15.72 -1.20 -1.04
N ILE A 365 14.99 -1.55 -2.09
CA ILE A 365 15.07 -0.89 -3.39
C ILE A 365 14.25 0.37 -3.24
N VAL A 366 14.87 1.31 -2.53
CA VAL A 366 14.90 2.74 -2.83
C VAL A 366 13.96 3.12 -4.00
N ILE A 367 12.67 3.34 -3.69
CA ILE A 367 11.95 4.48 -4.26
C ILE A 367 12.06 5.62 -3.23
N LEU A 368 13.27 5.88 -2.76
CA LEU A 368 13.69 7.25 -2.57
C LEU A 368 14.22 7.63 -3.96
N GLU A 369 13.33 8.03 -4.87
CA GLU A 369 13.74 9.14 -5.72
C GLU A 369 13.96 10.25 -4.70
N PRO A 370 15.21 10.66 -4.40
CA PRO A 370 15.36 11.92 -3.71
C PRO A 370 14.68 12.92 -4.65
N ASP A 371 13.56 13.48 -4.24
CA ASP A 371 13.22 14.81 -4.69
C ASP A 371 14.43 15.65 -4.25
N THR A 372 15.45 15.74 -5.11
CA THR A 372 16.39 16.84 -5.14
C THR A 372 15.56 18.08 -5.47
N CYS A 373 14.75 18.49 -4.49
CA CYS A 373 14.22 19.84 -4.41
C CYS A 373 15.41 20.69 -3.94
N GLY A 374 16.31 20.94 -4.89
CA GLY A 374 17.49 21.77 -4.76
C GLY A 374 17.94 22.12 -6.17
N HIS A 375 17.89 23.43 -6.46
CA HIS A 375 18.23 24.11 -7.70
C HIS A 375 17.08 24.22 -8.71
N TYR A 376 16.22 25.24 -8.55
CA TYR A 376 16.45 26.57 -9.13
C TYR A 376 15.87 27.66 -8.22
#